data_AF-A0A495SIW4-F1
#
_entry.id   AF-A0A495SIW4-F1
#
_cell.length_a   1.000
_cell.length_b   1.000
_cell.length_c   1.000
_cell.angle_alpha   90.00
_cell.angle_beta   90.00
_cell.angle_gamma   90.00
#
_symmetry.space_group_name_H-M   'P 1'
#
loop_
_entity.id
_entity.type
_entity.pdbx_description
1 polymer ?
#
loop_
_entity_poly.entity_id
_entity_poly.type
_entity_poly.pdbx_seq_one_letter_code
_entity_poly.pdbx_strand_id
1 'polypeptide(L)' 'MSERWKYQIKNGGTWGVFMTVFMILFDIKQVPFAEQISKPEFYFRALAYIAIGIFVLGYFTWKSKNKKENTK' A
#
# COMPACT_ATOMS: atom_id res chain seq x y z
N MET A 1 10.18 14.54 9.45
CA MET A 1 9.48 14.23 8.19
C MET A 1 8.56 15.37 7.80
N SER A 2 8.61 15.82 6.53
CA SER A 2 7.66 16.77 5.96
C SER A 2 6.21 16.25 6.02
N GLU A 3 5.21 17.12 6.02
CA GLU A 3 3.79 16.73 5.98
C GLU A 3 3.45 15.83 4.79
N ARG A 4 4.05 16.10 3.62
CA ARG A 4 3.94 15.25 2.43
C ARG A 4 4.28 13.80 2.74
N TRP A 5 5.50 13.57 3.23
CA TRP A 5 5.97 12.23 3.57
C TRP A 5 5.10 11.54 4.62
N LYS A 6 4.62 12.26 5.65
CA LYS A 6 3.69 11.70 6.63
C LYS A 6 2.38 11.26 5.97
N TYR A 7 1.83 12.06 5.07
CA TYR A 7 0.60 11.75 4.34
C TYR A 7 0.77 10.56 3.38
N GLN A 8 1.89 10.51 2.64
CA GLN A 8 2.20 9.43 1.70
C GLN A 8 2.35 8.09 2.42
N ILE A 9 3.10 8.04 3.52
CA ILE A 9 3.28 6.83 4.31
C ILE A 9 1.97 6.41 4.97
N LYS A 10 1.20 7.35 5.51
CA LYS A 10 -0.10 7.04 6.14
C LYS A 10 -1.07 6.45 5.12
N ASN A 11 -1.42 7.18 4.07
CA ASN A 11 -2.46 6.73 3.14
C ASN A 11 -1.96 5.63 2.20
N GLY A 12 -0.76 5.79 1.68
CA GLY A 12 -0.15 4.82 0.78
C GLY A 12 0.24 3.53 1.48
N GLY A 13 0.81 3.62 2.68
CA GLY A 13 1.14 2.46 3.50
C GLY A 13 -0.11 1.69 3.94
N THR A 14 -1.17 2.38 4.39
CA THR A 14 -2.44 1.73 4.70
C THR A 14 -3.00 0.98 3.49
N TRP A 15 -2.95 1.57 2.29
CA TRP A 15 -3.37 0.87 1.08
C TRP A 15 -2.50 -0.36 0.77
N GLY A 16 -1.17 -0.26 0.89
CA GLY A 16 -0.26 -1.38 0.62
C GLY A 16 -0.46 -2.56 1.58
N VAL A 17 -0.66 -2.27 2.87
CA VAL A 17 -1.01 -3.29 3.88
C VAL A 17 -2.38 -3.91 3.55
N PHE A 18 -3.37 -3.07 3.22
CA PHE A 18 -4.69 -3.54 2.81
C PHE A 18 -4.63 -4.49 1.62
N MET A 19 -3.90 -4.13 0.56
CA MET A 19 -3.74 -4.98 -0.63
C MET A 19 -3.05 -6.32 -0.30
N THR A 20 -2.06 -6.30 0.58
CA THR A 20 -1.37 -7.51 1.02
C THR A 20 -2.32 -8.46 1.75
N VAL A 21 -3.13 -7.95 2.69
CA VAL A 21 -4.14 -8.74 3.38
C VAL A 21 -5.20 -9.27 2.42
N PHE A 22 -5.66 -8.43 1.48
CA PHE A 22 -6.66 -8.85 0.50
C PHE A 22 -6.15 -9.96 -0.41
N MET A 23 -4.90 -9.89 -0.87
CA MET A 23 -4.30 -10.96 -1.68
C MET A 23 -4.36 -12.30 -0.94
N ILE A 24 -4.02 -12.31 0.34
CA ILE A 24 -4.07 -13.53 1.17
C ILE A 24 -5.49 -14.09 1.23
N LEU A 25 -6.47 -13.22 1.47
CA LEU A 25 -7.88 -13.61 1.57
C LEU A 25 -8.42 -14.18 0.26
N PHE A 26 -7.98 -13.68 -0.89
CA PHE A 26 -8.37 -14.23 -2.20
C PHE A 26 -7.75 -15.61 -2.45
N ASP A 27 -6.47 -15.80 -2.09
CA ASP A 27 -5.77 -17.06 -2.33
C ASP A 27 -6.00 -18.12 -1.25
N ILE A 28 -6.67 -17.79 -0.13
CA ILE A 28 -6.84 -18.72 1.01
C ILE A 28 -7.59 -20.00 0.65
N LYS A 29 -8.42 -19.97 -0.39
CA LYS A 29 -9.14 -21.16 -0.90
C LYS A 29 -8.25 -22.09 -1.70
N GLN A 30 -7.12 -21.59 -2.23
CA GLN A 30 -6.19 -22.34 -3.07
C GLN A 30 -4.97 -22.80 -2.27
N VAL A 31 -4.43 -21.91 -1.43
CA VAL A 31 -3.21 -22.14 -0.66
C VAL A 31 -3.47 -21.79 0.81
N PRO A 32 -3.21 -22.69 1.77
CA PRO A 32 -3.37 -22.38 3.20
C PRO A 32 -2.51 -21.19 3.62
N PHE A 33 -3.02 -20.38 4.57
CA PHE A 33 -2.34 -19.18 5.06
C PHE A 33 -0.86 -19.40 5.44
N ALA A 34 -0.58 -20.47 6.18
CA ALA A 34 0.78 -20.80 6.62
C ALA A 34 1.76 -21.05 5.46
N GLU A 35 1.26 -21.59 4.36
CA GLU A 35 2.06 -21.84 3.15
C GLU A 35 2.20 -20.59 2.27
N GLN A 36 1.24 -19.65 2.34
CA GLN A 36 1.38 -18.37 1.65
C GLN A 36 2.46 -17.50 2.27
N ILE A 37 2.49 -17.41 3.60
CA ILE A 37 3.46 -16.57 4.30
C ILE A 37 4.86 -17.18 4.36
N SER A 38 5.01 -18.49 4.12
CA SER A 38 6.34 -19.12 4.04
C SER A 38 7.05 -18.86 2.71
N LYS A 39 6.33 -18.39 1.69
CA LYS A 39 6.84 -18.16 0.33
C LYS A 39 7.56 -16.81 0.24
N PRO A 40 8.82 -16.75 -0.23
CA PRO A 40 9.53 -15.48 -0.45
C PRO A 40 8.78 -14.51 -1.36
N GLU A 41 8.07 -15.04 -2.36
CA GLU A 41 7.27 -14.27 -3.32
C GLU A 41 6.19 -13.42 -2.63
N PHE A 42 5.62 -13.91 -1.53
CA PHE A 42 4.64 -13.17 -0.74
C PHE A 42 5.24 -11.85 -0.22
N TYR A 43 6.45 -11.90 0.34
CA TYR A 43 7.13 -10.72 0.88
C TYR A 43 7.55 -9.74 -0.21
N PHE A 44 8.02 -10.23 -1.37
CA PHE A 44 8.31 -9.37 -2.52
C PHE A 44 7.06 -8.64 -3.01
N ARG A 45 5.91 -9.33 -3.11
CA ARG A 45 4.64 -8.72 -3.49
C ARG A 45 4.15 -7.73 -2.44
N ALA A 46 4.22 -8.07 -1.16
CA ALA A 46 3.85 -7.17 -0.07
C ALA A 46 4.68 -5.88 -0.10
N LEU A 47 6.01 -6.01 -0.26
CA LEU A 47 6.91 -4.87 -0.37
C LEU A 47 6.61 -4.04 -1.62
N ALA A 48 6.30 -4.68 -2.76
CA ALA A 48 5.87 -3.98 -3.96
C ALA A 48 4.57 -3.21 -3.76
N TYR A 49 3.55 -3.81 -3.12
CA TYR A 49 2.29 -3.13 -2.81
C TYR A 49 2.48 -1.93 -1.88
N ILE A 50 3.32 -2.07 -0.85
CA ILE A 50 3.66 -0.97 0.06
C ILE A 50 4.39 0.14 -0.69
N ALA A 51 5.38 -0.20 -1.52
CA ALA A 51 6.12 0.77 -2.32
C ALA A 51 5.19 1.51 -3.30
N ILE A 52 4.37 0.77 -4.06
CA ILE A 52 3.37 1.36 -4.97
C ILE A 52 2.39 2.24 -4.20
N GLY A 53 1.89 1.75 -3.07
CA GLY A 53 0.99 2.50 -2.21
C GLY A 53 1.58 3.85 -1.80
N ILE A 54 2.82 3.87 -1.29
CA ILE A 54 3.47 5.08 -0.80
C ILE A 54 3.86 6.03 -1.95
N PHE A 55 4.57 5.51 -2.96
CA PHE A 55 5.18 6.33 -4.01
C PHE A 55 4.23 6.71 -5.14
N VAL A 56 3.26 5.86 -5.47
CA VAL A 56 2.29 6.13 -6.53
C VAL A 56 1.04 6.74 -5.92
N LEU A 57 0.28 5.96 -5.15
CA LEU A 57 -1.01 6.41 -4.63
C LEU A 57 -0.86 7.55 -3.61
N GLY A 58 0.07 7.42 -2.67
CA GLY A 58 0.37 8.46 -1.69
C GLY A 58 0.78 9.76 -2.36
N TYR A 59 1.59 9.71 -3.42
CA TYR A 59 2.00 10.90 -4.18
C TYR A 59 0.83 11.56 -4.90
N PHE A 60 0.05 10.79 -5.68
CA PHE A 60 -1.08 11.34 -6.44
C PHE A 60 -2.18 11.91 -5.54
N THR A 61 -2.47 11.23 -4.43
CA THR A 61 -3.43 11.71 -3.42
C THR A 61 -2.95 12.99 -2.74
N TRP A 62 -1.67 13.08 -2.36
CA TRP A 62 -1.08 14.32 -1.84
C TRP A 62 -1.15 15.45 -2.86
N LYS A 63 -0.79 15.18 -4.12
CA LYS A 63 -0.85 16.17 -5.21
C LYS A 63 -2.28 16.69 -5.40
N SER A 64 -3.28 15.81 -5.33
CA SER A 64 -4.69 16.21 -5.41
C SER A 64 -5.13 17.04 -4.20
N LYS A 65 -4.77 16.63 -2.98
CA LYS A 65 -5.03 17.40 -1.75
C LYS A 65 -4.43 18.81 -1.84
N ASN A 66 -3.15 18.91 -2.19
CA ASN A 66 -2.45 20.18 -2.30
C ASN A 66 -3.06 21.07 -3.39
N LYS A 67 -3.50 20.50 -4.53
CA LYS A 67 -4.23 21.27 -5.55
C LYS A 67 -5.54 21.85 -5.00
N LYS A 68 -6.32 21.06 -4.25
CA LYS A 68 -7.57 21.52 -3.64
C LYS A 68 -7.36 22.61 -2.59
N GLU A 69 -6.28 22.54 -1.83
CA GLU A 69 -5.95 23.53 -0.80
C GLU A 69 -5.47 24.86 -1.39
N ASN A 70 -4.73 24.84 -2.51
CA ASN A 70 -4.26 26.08 -3.17
C ASN A 70 -5.26 26.70 -4.17
N THR A 71 -6.37 26.01 -4.48
CA THR A 71 -7.43 26.55 -5.36
C THR A 71 -8.63 27.09 -4.56
N LYS A 72 -8.64 26.89 -3.23
CA LYS A 72 -9.59 27.52 -2.30
C LYS A 72 -9.04 28.86 -1.85
#